data_AF-A0A3M1SUP9-F1
#
_entry.id   AF-A0A3M1SUP9-F1
#
_cell.length_a   1.000
_cell.length_b   1.000
_cell.length_c   1.000
_cell.angle_alpha   90.00
_cell.angle_beta   90.00
_cell.angle_gamma   90.00
#
_symmetry.space_group_name_H-M   'P 1'
#
loop_
_entity.id
_entity.type
_entity.pdbx_description
1 polymer ?
#
loop_
_entity_poly.entity_id
_entity_poly.type
_entity_poly.pdbx_seq_one_letter_code
_entity_poly.pdbx_strand_id
1 'polypeptide(L)'
;MAELQTTIDVDVTVTARHDYHPFGEEIGTLAVVPGSPQPRTAALGYTTDTVRKQFTGYERDKETNLDYAINRYYAPIHGRFTSVDPYNIIFEKEKGKGEEEKINILVVYILQPQIWNKYSYSVNNPLKFTDPDGRRPLNEADKRRLKRLEEERHKAIEANDENLATLIAKAIDEIKRAIDAVPTGQEDPINLRVVFRAIDYLGDVRFANRAAIGGQSMSIASQGVKVTTPADADKCNFFIAAVYVLSKGDSGGGIGFNTKENPGGYQYNYYWSAGGPLTGAYDLPSANEIYKYGMKNFAETTRYNLRMGDVVASGGHLGIAVYGSLVISASGRGVRFGIMDSASNKYFTYKP
;
A
#
# COMPACT_ATOMS: atom_id res chain seq x y z
N MET A 1 21.84 -21.06 7.20
CA MET A 1 21.87 -19.58 7.23
C MET A 1 20.50 -19.11 6.79
N ALA A 2 19.86 -18.24 7.55
CA ALA A 2 18.51 -17.75 7.26
C ALA A 2 18.48 -16.30 6.81
N GLU A 3 19.42 -15.48 7.27
CA GLU A 3 19.56 -14.08 6.89
C GLU A 3 21.03 -13.67 6.98
N LEU A 4 21.47 -12.87 6.01
CA LEU A 4 22.78 -12.21 5.96
C LEU A 4 22.51 -10.71 5.90
N GLN A 5 23.08 -9.96 6.84
CA GLN A 5 23.01 -8.51 6.90
C GLN A 5 24.40 -7.93 6.66
N THR A 6 24.49 -6.93 5.79
CA THR A 6 25.76 -6.22 5.48
C THR A 6 25.53 -4.72 5.65
N THR A 7 26.33 -4.10 6.51
CA THR A 7 26.33 -2.66 6.74
C THR A 7 27.40 -2.03 5.85
N ILE A 8 27.06 -0.95 5.16
CA ILE A 8 27.97 -0.18 4.29
C ILE A 8 28.01 1.29 4.72
N ASP A 9 29.15 1.95 4.54
CA ASP A 9 29.27 3.40 4.73
C ASP A 9 28.92 4.20 3.46
N VAL A 10 29.07 5.53 3.54
CA VAL A 10 28.79 6.48 2.44
C VAL A 10 29.69 6.25 1.22
N ASP A 11 30.84 5.60 1.40
CA ASP A 11 31.81 5.26 0.35
C ASP A 11 31.63 3.82 -0.14
N VAL A 12 30.52 3.15 0.24
CA VAL A 12 30.16 1.77 -0.15
C VAL A 12 31.15 0.72 0.40
N THR A 13 31.91 1.08 1.45
CA THR A 13 32.79 0.14 2.14
C THR A 13 31.98 -0.68 3.15
N VAL A 14 32.21 -2.00 3.18
CA VAL A 14 31.56 -2.88 4.16
C VAL A 14 32.13 -2.61 5.55
N THR A 15 31.28 -2.15 6.45
CA THR A 15 31.65 -1.84 7.84
C THR A 15 31.34 -2.98 8.80
N ALA A 16 30.30 -3.79 8.53
CA ALA A 16 29.96 -4.97 9.32
C ALA A 16 29.16 -6.00 8.53
N ARG A 17 29.25 -7.27 8.93
CA ARG A 17 28.46 -8.41 8.44
C ARG A 17 27.93 -9.22 9.61
N HIS A 18 26.66 -9.59 9.54
CA HIS A 18 25.98 -10.43 10.52
C HIS A 18 25.26 -11.57 9.80
N ASP A 19 25.41 -12.79 10.34
CA ASP A 19 24.71 -13.98 9.88
C ASP A 19 23.81 -14.49 10.99
N TYR A 20 22.63 -14.99 10.62
CA TYR A 20 21.68 -15.51 11.59
C TYR A 20 21.30 -16.98 11.36
N HIS A 21 21.11 -17.70 12.47
CA HIS A 21 20.35 -18.93 12.52
C HIS A 21 18.88 -18.68 12.14
N PRO A 22 18.10 -19.73 11.79
CA PRO A 22 16.70 -19.59 11.39
C PRO A 22 15.82 -18.77 12.34
N PHE A 23 16.11 -18.78 13.64
CA PHE A 23 15.33 -18.06 14.63
C PHE A 23 16.01 -16.77 15.13
N GLY A 24 17.00 -16.25 14.41
CA GLY A 24 17.57 -14.93 14.69
C GLY A 24 18.68 -14.86 15.73
N GLU A 25 19.12 -16.01 16.23
CA GLU A 25 20.39 -16.11 16.94
C GLU A 25 21.53 -15.77 15.98
N GLU A 26 22.38 -14.82 16.38
CA GLU A 26 23.52 -14.40 15.59
C GLU A 26 24.59 -15.50 15.61
N ILE A 27 25.09 -15.86 14.42
CA ILE A 27 26.15 -16.83 14.28
C ILE A 27 27.48 -16.13 14.53
N GLY A 28 28.03 -16.32 15.73
CA GLY A 28 29.29 -15.71 16.15
C GLY A 28 30.50 -16.09 15.29
N THR A 29 31.61 -15.40 15.57
CA THR A 29 32.93 -15.72 15.00
C THR A 29 33.40 -17.07 15.54
N LEU A 30 33.32 -18.11 14.72
CA LEU A 30 33.80 -19.44 15.09
C LEU A 30 35.33 -19.42 15.16
N ALA A 31 35.88 -20.04 16.21
CA ALA A 31 37.30 -20.35 16.25
C ALA A 31 37.67 -21.21 15.03
N VAL A 32 38.88 -21.00 14.47
CA VAL A 32 39.37 -21.76 13.33
C VAL A 32 39.56 -23.22 13.74
N VAL A 33 38.58 -24.07 13.44
CA VAL A 33 38.70 -25.53 13.60
C VAL A 33 38.99 -26.13 12.22
N PRO A 34 40.05 -26.95 12.06
CA PRO A 34 40.33 -27.64 10.80
C PRO A 34 39.11 -28.45 10.34
N GLY A 35 38.59 -28.16 9.14
CA GLY A 35 37.41 -28.83 8.56
C GLY A 35 36.08 -28.09 8.71
N SER A 36 36.04 -26.94 9.40
CA SER A 36 34.84 -26.08 9.43
C SER A 36 34.67 -25.30 8.10
N PRO A 37 33.43 -25.12 7.59
CA PRO A 37 33.15 -24.11 6.56
C PRO A 37 33.68 -22.74 7.02
N GLN A 38 34.21 -21.96 6.07
CA GLN A 38 35.03 -20.75 6.27
C GLN A 38 34.68 -19.95 7.56
N PRO A 39 35.67 -19.69 8.44
CA PRO A 39 35.41 -19.00 9.70
C PRO A 39 34.92 -17.57 9.44
N ARG A 40 33.87 -17.15 10.17
CA ARG A 40 33.41 -15.75 10.24
C ARG A 40 34.50 -14.95 10.94
N THR A 41 35.37 -14.31 10.17
CA THR A 41 36.53 -13.57 10.66
C THR A 41 36.35 -12.07 10.48
N ALA A 42 37.03 -11.29 11.31
CA ALA A 42 37.07 -9.83 11.18
C ALA A 42 37.58 -9.37 9.80
N ALA A 43 38.52 -10.12 9.20
CA ALA A 43 39.03 -9.84 7.85
C ALA A 43 37.95 -9.93 6.75
N LEU A 44 36.86 -10.66 6.99
CA LEU A 44 35.71 -10.77 6.08
C LEU A 44 34.59 -9.77 6.41
N GLY A 45 34.79 -8.91 7.41
CA GLY A 45 33.83 -7.90 7.85
C GLY A 45 32.88 -8.37 8.97
N TYR A 46 33.06 -9.57 9.54
CA TYR A 46 32.30 -10.00 10.73
C TYR A 46 32.89 -9.35 11.98
N THR A 47 32.45 -8.14 12.28
CA THR A 47 32.89 -7.31 13.41
C THR A 47 31.70 -6.72 14.15
N THR A 48 31.89 -6.33 15.40
CA THR A 48 30.84 -5.67 16.20
C THR A 48 30.54 -4.27 15.66
N ASP A 49 29.25 -3.90 15.64
CA ASP A 49 28.82 -2.56 15.27
C ASP A 49 27.85 -1.92 16.29
N THR A 50 27.41 -0.71 15.99
CA THR A 50 26.42 0.04 16.77
C THR A 50 25.01 -0.03 16.21
N VAL A 51 24.78 -0.83 15.16
CA VAL A 51 23.47 -0.95 14.52
C VAL A 51 22.54 -1.69 15.49
N ARG A 52 21.38 -1.11 15.75
CA ARG A 52 20.38 -1.74 16.63
C ARG A 52 19.43 -2.66 15.86
N LYS A 53 19.25 -2.43 14.57
CA LYS A 53 18.42 -3.26 13.70
C LYS A 53 19.20 -4.51 13.29
N GLN A 54 18.73 -5.66 13.76
CA GLN A 54 19.37 -6.94 13.54
C GLN A 54 18.40 -7.85 12.75
N PHE A 55 18.28 -9.13 13.15
CA PHE A 55 17.43 -10.13 12.51
C PHE A 55 16.04 -9.62 12.12
N THR A 56 15.67 -9.80 10.84
CA THR A 56 14.39 -9.37 10.23
C THR A 56 14.04 -7.90 10.41
N GLY A 57 15.02 -7.05 10.77
CA GLY A 57 14.85 -5.60 10.94
C GLY A 57 14.39 -5.15 12.33
N TYR A 58 14.22 -6.05 13.30
CA TYR A 58 13.88 -5.67 14.68
C TYR A 58 15.03 -4.97 15.39
N GLU A 59 14.67 -4.08 16.32
CA GLU A 59 15.65 -3.45 17.19
C GLU A 59 16.01 -4.38 18.36
N ARG A 60 17.26 -4.84 18.39
CA ARG A 60 17.81 -5.66 19.47
C ARG A 60 18.24 -4.77 20.63
N ASP A 61 17.66 -5.01 21.79
CA ASP A 61 18.14 -4.45 23.04
C ASP A 61 19.35 -5.27 23.55
N LYS A 62 20.48 -4.59 23.77
CA LYS A 62 21.75 -5.23 24.18
C LYS A 62 21.75 -5.65 25.65
N GLU A 63 20.89 -5.07 26.49
CA GLU A 63 20.81 -5.43 27.91
C GLU A 63 20.04 -6.74 28.12
N THR A 64 18.94 -6.90 27.38
CA THR A 64 18.05 -8.07 27.52
C THR A 64 18.23 -9.14 26.44
N ASN A 65 18.92 -8.83 25.34
CA ASN A 65 18.99 -9.65 24.12
C ASN A 65 17.60 -10.01 23.54
N LEU A 66 16.62 -9.14 23.77
CA LEU A 66 15.30 -9.24 23.17
C LEU A 66 15.20 -8.33 21.95
N ASP A 67 14.51 -8.82 20.94
CA ASP A 67 14.22 -8.07 19.72
C ASP A 67 12.84 -7.42 19.85
N TYR A 68 12.80 -6.09 19.77
CA TYR A 68 11.55 -5.34 19.80
C TYR A 68 10.84 -5.45 18.46
N ALA A 69 9.85 -6.34 18.40
CA ALA A 69 8.98 -6.56 17.24
C ALA A 69 7.71 -5.70 17.32
N ILE A 70 7.87 -4.44 17.75
CA ILE A 70 6.84 -3.39 17.89
C ILE A 70 5.77 -3.71 18.94
N ASN A 71 5.00 -4.79 18.76
CA ASN A 71 3.90 -5.18 19.63
C ASN A 71 4.30 -6.21 20.69
N ARG A 72 5.44 -6.89 20.47
CA ARG A 72 5.96 -7.94 21.34
C ARG A 72 7.48 -7.86 21.41
N TYR A 73 8.03 -8.45 22.45
CA TYR A 73 9.46 -8.74 22.53
C TYR A 73 9.70 -10.18 22.09
N TYR A 74 10.51 -10.35 21.06
CA TYR A 74 10.95 -11.63 20.54
C TYR A 74 12.24 -12.06 21.23
N ALA A 75 12.34 -13.34 21.61
CA ALA A 75 13.53 -13.92 22.21
C ALA A 75 14.20 -14.85 21.19
N PRO A 76 15.28 -14.43 20.51
CA PRO A 76 15.93 -15.21 19.46
C PRO A 76 16.47 -16.56 19.94
N ILE A 77 17.02 -16.58 21.16
CA ILE A 77 17.56 -17.79 21.82
C ILE A 77 16.47 -18.86 22.02
N HIS A 78 15.22 -18.43 22.26
CA HIS A 78 14.09 -19.34 22.48
C HIS A 78 13.28 -19.59 21.21
N GLY A 79 13.53 -18.85 20.12
CA GLY A 79 12.75 -18.89 18.89
C GLY A 79 11.28 -18.50 19.05
N ARG A 80 10.95 -17.71 20.08
CA ARG A 80 9.56 -17.44 20.52
C ARG A 80 9.38 -16.03 21.05
N PHE A 81 8.14 -15.55 21.02
CA PHE A 81 7.76 -14.31 21.71
C PHE A 81 7.73 -14.50 23.22
N THR A 82 8.06 -13.45 23.95
CA THR A 82 8.00 -13.40 25.42
C THR A 82 6.60 -13.13 25.95
N SER A 83 5.69 -12.66 25.08
CA SER A 83 4.29 -12.40 25.39
C SER A 83 3.35 -13.12 24.41
N VAL A 84 2.14 -13.36 24.88
CA VAL A 84 1.05 -13.95 24.09
C VAL A 84 0.68 -13.01 22.94
N ASP A 85 0.45 -13.57 21.76
CA ASP A 85 -0.16 -12.85 20.64
C ASP A 85 -1.51 -12.23 21.06
N PRO A 86 -1.68 -10.88 20.94
CA PRO A 86 -2.95 -10.23 21.22
C PRO A 86 -4.08 -10.68 20.29
N TYR A 87 -3.77 -11.34 19.17
CA TYR A 87 -4.75 -11.95 18.28
C TYR A 87 -5.69 -12.88 19.05
N ASN A 88 -6.99 -12.61 18.93
CA ASN A 88 -8.04 -13.40 19.58
C ASN A 88 -9.14 -13.73 18.58
N ILE A 89 -9.25 -15.02 18.24
CA ILE A 89 -10.21 -15.50 17.25
C ILE A 89 -11.66 -15.11 17.57
N ILE A 90 -12.04 -14.95 18.85
CA ILE A 90 -13.40 -14.53 19.22
C ILE A 90 -13.69 -13.13 18.69
N PHE A 91 -12.75 -12.18 18.87
CA PHE A 91 -12.92 -10.81 18.37
C PHE A 91 -12.76 -10.73 16.86
N GLU A 92 -11.86 -11.52 16.28
CA GLU A 92 -11.62 -11.53 14.83
C GLU A 92 -12.80 -12.14 14.06
N LYS A 93 -13.42 -13.19 14.59
CA LYS A 93 -14.63 -13.78 14.02
C LYS A 93 -15.76 -12.75 13.90
N GLU A 94 -15.96 -11.90 14.91
CA GLU A 94 -17.04 -10.92 14.92
C GLU A 94 -16.91 -9.82 13.87
N LYS A 95 -15.74 -9.67 13.24
CA LYS A 95 -15.52 -8.72 12.14
C LYS A 95 -16.09 -9.18 10.79
N GLY A 96 -16.51 -10.44 10.66
CA GLY A 96 -17.12 -10.95 9.42
C GLY A 96 -18.46 -10.27 9.11
N LYS A 97 -18.70 -9.95 7.82
CA LYS A 97 -19.87 -9.19 7.35
C LYS A 97 -21.19 -9.99 7.38
N GLY A 98 -21.12 -11.30 7.57
CA GLY A 98 -22.28 -12.20 7.72
C GLY A 98 -21.91 -13.54 8.36
N GLU A 99 -22.92 -14.30 8.79
CA GLU A 99 -22.74 -15.58 9.51
C GLU A 99 -21.82 -16.58 8.79
N GLU A 100 -21.92 -16.66 7.46
CA GLU A 100 -21.08 -17.54 6.65
C GLU A 100 -19.58 -17.16 6.73
N GLU A 101 -19.27 -15.86 6.66
CA GLU A 101 -17.90 -15.37 6.77
C GLU A 101 -17.34 -15.55 8.19
N LYS A 102 -18.18 -15.30 9.21
CA LYS A 102 -17.83 -15.57 10.61
C LYS A 102 -17.49 -17.04 10.84
N ILE A 103 -18.31 -17.95 10.32
CA ILE A 103 -18.06 -19.39 10.39
C ILE A 103 -16.76 -19.74 9.65
N ASN A 104 -16.53 -19.19 8.46
CA ASN A 104 -15.32 -19.48 7.69
C ASN A 104 -14.04 -19.03 8.42
N ILE A 105 -14.02 -17.82 9.00
CA ILE A 105 -12.88 -17.33 9.79
C ILE A 105 -12.57 -18.29 10.95
N LEU A 106 -13.60 -18.74 11.66
CA LEU A 106 -13.45 -19.68 12.77
C LEU A 106 -12.96 -21.06 12.28
N VAL A 107 -13.50 -21.57 11.17
CA VAL A 107 -13.11 -22.86 10.60
C VAL A 107 -11.66 -22.85 10.14
N VAL A 108 -11.22 -21.82 9.43
CA VAL A 108 -9.81 -21.67 9.02
C VAL A 108 -8.88 -21.66 10.24
N TYR A 109 -9.28 -20.95 11.31
CA TYR A 109 -8.50 -20.92 12.54
C TYR A 109 -8.41 -22.28 13.23
N ILE A 110 -9.52 -23.04 13.28
CA ILE A 110 -9.56 -24.35 13.91
C ILE A 110 -8.76 -25.38 13.11
N LEU A 111 -8.77 -25.29 11.78
CA LEU A 111 -8.05 -26.20 10.89
C LEU A 111 -6.52 -25.99 10.90
N GLN A 112 -6.03 -24.94 11.58
CA GLN A 112 -4.61 -24.65 11.72
C GLN A 112 -4.17 -24.71 13.19
N PRO A 113 -3.92 -25.91 13.76
CA PRO A 113 -3.55 -26.03 15.17
C PRO A 113 -2.21 -25.32 15.52
N GLN A 114 -1.35 -25.06 14.53
CA GLN A 114 -0.07 -24.40 14.75
C GLN A 114 -0.22 -22.93 15.19
N ILE A 115 -1.28 -22.23 14.77
CA ILE A 115 -1.52 -20.82 15.13
C ILE A 115 -2.14 -20.66 16.53
N TRP A 116 -2.51 -21.76 17.19
CA TRP A 116 -3.01 -21.72 18.57
C TRP A 116 -1.87 -21.47 19.57
N ASN A 117 -0.63 -21.76 19.15
CA ASN A 117 0.54 -21.40 19.93
C ASN A 117 0.84 -19.91 19.78
N LYS A 118 0.24 -19.10 20.66
CA LYS A 118 0.36 -17.65 20.65
C LYS A 118 1.77 -17.09 20.95
N TYR A 119 2.74 -17.96 21.20
CA TYR A 119 4.15 -17.58 21.40
C TYR A 119 5.03 -17.93 20.20
N SER A 120 4.51 -18.65 19.21
CA SER A 120 5.33 -19.10 18.08
C SER A 120 5.72 -17.94 17.18
N TYR A 121 6.99 -17.89 16.78
CA TYR A 121 7.45 -17.02 15.71
C TYR A 121 7.28 -17.70 14.36
N SER A 122 6.70 -17.01 13.38
CA SER A 122 6.58 -17.48 11.99
C SER A 122 5.98 -18.88 11.83
N VAL A 123 5.04 -19.28 12.71
CA VAL A 123 4.44 -20.62 12.74
C VAL A 123 5.51 -21.74 12.77
N ASN A 124 6.62 -21.48 13.47
CA ASN A 124 7.83 -22.33 13.53
C ASN A 124 8.51 -22.60 12.17
N ASN A 125 8.28 -21.78 11.15
CA ASN A 125 8.96 -21.87 9.86
C ASN A 125 9.53 -20.51 9.42
N PRO A 126 10.59 -20.03 10.10
CA PRO A 126 11.16 -18.71 9.86
C PRO A 126 11.99 -18.59 8.56
N LEU A 127 12.23 -19.71 7.88
CA LEU A 127 12.85 -19.71 6.54
C LEU A 127 11.84 -19.37 5.44
N LYS A 128 10.55 -19.63 5.69
CA LYS A 128 9.46 -19.40 4.75
C LYS A 128 8.63 -18.17 5.11
N PHE A 129 8.50 -17.89 6.40
CA PHE A 129 7.67 -16.82 6.92
C PHE A 129 8.51 -15.91 7.82
N THR A 130 8.30 -14.61 7.70
CA THR A 130 8.79 -13.61 8.64
C THR A 130 7.58 -13.01 9.37
N ASP A 131 7.78 -12.41 10.55
CA ASP A 131 6.70 -11.77 11.31
C ASP A 131 7.01 -10.27 11.57
N PRO A 132 7.17 -9.45 10.51
CA PRO A 132 7.90 -8.17 10.54
C PRO A 132 7.46 -7.11 11.58
N ASP A 133 6.34 -7.33 12.25
CA ASP A 133 5.74 -6.44 13.24
C ASP A 133 4.57 -7.06 14.05
N GLY A 134 4.30 -8.36 13.93
CA GLY A 134 3.08 -8.98 14.49
C GLY A 134 1.81 -8.72 13.68
N ARG A 135 1.89 -8.39 12.38
CA ARG A 135 0.74 -7.97 11.57
C ARG A 135 0.46 -8.87 10.35
N ARG A 136 -0.50 -8.45 9.51
CA ARG A 136 -1.15 -9.32 8.52
C ARG A 136 -0.18 -9.72 7.40
N PRO A 137 -0.13 -11.00 7.00
CA PRO A 137 0.66 -11.41 5.85
C PRO A 137 0.13 -10.76 4.57
N LEU A 138 1.03 -10.51 3.61
CA LEU A 138 0.65 -10.11 2.25
C LEU A 138 -0.33 -11.12 1.68
N ASN A 139 -1.54 -10.66 1.35
CA ASN A 139 -2.52 -11.50 0.69
C ASN A 139 -2.21 -11.60 -0.81
N GLU A 140 -2.90 -12.50 -1.52
CA GLU A 140 -2.66 -12.71 -2.95
C GLU A 140 -2.96 -11.46 -3.80
N ALA A 141 -3.87 -10.58 -3.37
CA ALA A 141 -4.12 -9.32 -4.06
C ALA A 141 -2.96 -8.33 -3.89
N ASP A 142 -2.39 -8.23 -2.69
CA ASP A 142 -1.22 -7.40 -2.40
C ASP A 142 -0.02 -7.85 -3.24
N LYS A 143 0.24 -9.17 -3.28
CA LYS A 143 1.31 -9.74 -4.12
C LYS A 143 1.11 -9.43 -5.60
N ARG A 144 -0.12 -9.55 -6.13
CA ARG A 144 -0.42 -9.20 -7.53
C ARG A 144 -0.16 -7.72 -7.81
N ARG A 145 -0.55 -6.83 -6.91
CA ARG A 145 -0.32 -5.38 -7.05
C ARG A 145 1.17 -5.06 -7.03
N LEU A 146 1.92 -5.59 -6.06
CA LEU A 146 3.36 -5.39 -5.98
C LEU A 146 4.08 -5.92 -7.23
N LYS A 147 3.69 -7.11 -7.72
CA LYS A 147 4.22 -7.66 -8.97
C LYS A 147 3.96 -6.72 -10.15
N ARG A 148 2.74 -6.16 -10.24
CA ARG A 148 2.38 -5.21 -11.30
C ARG A 148 3.24 -3.94 -11.25
N LEU A 149 3.53 -3.43 -10.06
CA LEU A 149 4.42 -2.28 -9.89
C LEU A 149 5.85 -2.59 -10.37
N GLU A 150 6.37 -3.77 -10.05
CA GLU A 150 7.68 -4.21 -10.54
C GLU A 150 7.70 -4.35 -12.07
N GLU A 151 6.62 -4.85 -12.68
CA GLU A 151 6.48 -4.91 -14.14
C GLU A 151 6.51 -3.50 -14.76
N GLU A 152 5.83 -2.51 -14.16
CA GLU A 152 5.90 -1.11 -14.61
C GLU A 152 7.29 -0.49 -14.38
N ARG A 153 7.97 -0.85 -13.29
CA ARG A 153 9.36 -0.45 -13.05
C ARG A 153 10.29 -0.99 -14.13
N HIS A 154 10.14 -2.27 -14.49
CA HIS A 154 10.92 -2.89 -15.55
C HIS A 154 10.68 -2.21 -16.90
N LYS A 155 9.42 -1.89 -17.25
CA LYS A 155 9.11 -1.12 -18.45
C LYS A 155 9.76 0.27 -18.45
N ALA A 156 9.83 0.94 -17.30
CA ALA A 156 10.52 2.23 -17.18
C ALA A 156 12.03 2.10 -17.42
N ILE A 157 12.66 1.03 -16.90
CA ILE A 157 14.08 0.72 -17.14
C ILE A 157 14.32 0.42 -18.62
N GLU A 158 13.47 -0.42 -19.24
CA GLU A 158 13.55 -0.72 -20.68
C GLU A 158 13.35 0.51 -21.55
N ALA A 159 12.53 1.47 -21.09
CA ALA A 159 12.33 2.77 -21.74
C ALA A 159 13.44 3.80 -21.41
N ASN A 160 14.46 3.42 -20.64
CA ASN A 160 15.56 4.28 -20.19
C ASN A 160 15.11 5.52 -19.37
N ASP A 161 14.01 5.39 -18.62
CA ASP A 161 13.49 6.39 -17.69
C ASP A 161 13.89 6.05 -16.25
N GLU A 162 15.15 6.34 -15.92
CA GLU A 162 15.74 6.04 -14.62
C GLU A 162 15.02 6.75 -13.46
N ASN A 163 14.52 7.96 -13.71
CA ASN A 163 13.81 8.75 -12.69
C ASN A 163 12.48 8.07 -12.33
N LEU A 164 11.69 7.70 -13.35
CA LEU A 164 10.44 6.97 -13.14
C LEU A 164 10.69 5.62 -12.46
N ALA A 165 11.69 4.85 -12.91
CA ALA A 165 12.03 3.57 -12.30
C ALA A 165 12.41 3.70 -10.82
N THR A 166 13.19 4.73 -10.47
CA THR A 166 13.59 5.02 -9.09
C THR A 166 12.40 5.42 -8.23
N LEU A 167 11.50 6.26 -8.76
CA LEU A 167 10.28 6.66 -8.06
C LEU A 167 9.33 5.48 -7.85
N ILE A 168 9.19 4.58 -8.82
CA ILE A 168 8.38 3.36 -8.69
C ILE A 168 8.99 2.44 -7.63
N ALA A 169 10.31 2.25 -7.59
CA ALA A 169 10.97 1.47 -6.53
C ALA A 169 10.67 2.04 -5.14
N LYS A 170 10.82 3.35 -4.95
CA LYS A 170 10.50 4.01 -3.67
C LYS A 170 9.02 3.90 -3.32
N ALA A 171 8.14 3.95 -4.32
CA ALA A 171 6.72 3.74 -4.13
C ALA A 171 6.39 2.31 -3.69
N ILE A 172 7.05 1.31 -4.25
CA ILE A 172 6.90 -0.10 -3.84
C ILE A 172 7.27 -0.26 -2.36
N ASP A 173 8.38 0.32 -1.93
CA ASP A 173 8.83 0.24 -0.53
C ASP A 173 7.87 0.97 0.41
N GLU A 174 7.37 2.13 0.02
CA GLU A 174 6.37 2.86 0.81
C GLU A 174 5.04 2.11 0.91
N ILE A 175 4.59 1.46 -0.17
CA ILE A 175 3.37 0.66 -0.17
C ILE A 175 3.55 -0.56 0.73
N LYS A 176 4.70 -1.25 0.67
CA LYS A 176 5.01 -2.36 1.58
C LYS A 176 4.95 -1.90 3.03
N ARG A 177 5.63 -0.80 3.37
CA ARG A 177 5.56 -0.20 4.71
C ARG A 177 4.14 0.16 5.13
N ALA A 178 3.32 0.67 4.22
CA ALA A 178 1.93 1.03 4.50
C ALA A 178 1.04 -0.21 4.72
N ILE A 179 1.28 -1.30 3.98
CA ILE A 179 0.59 -2.58 4.18
C ILE A 179 0.97 -3.18 5.51
N ASP A 180 2.28 -3.23 5.77
CA ASP A 180 2.84 -3.72 7.01
C ASP A 180 2.28 -2.88 8.16
N ALA A 181 2.13 -1.57 8.02
CA ALA A 181 1.49 -0.71 9.04
C ALA A 181 0.03 -1.06 9.40
N VAL A 182 -0.69 -1.84 8.59
CA VAL A 182 -2.10 -2.20 8.85
C VAL A 182 -2.19 -3.36 9.84
N PRO A 183 -2.79 -3.17 11.03
CA PRO A 183 -2.98 -4.25 11.99
C PRO A 183 -3.84 -5.39 11.43
N THR A 184 -3.57 -6.62 11.87
CA THR A 184 -4.34 -7.80 11.44
C THR A 184 -5.83 -7.65 11.70
N GLY A 185 -6.63 -7.96 10.69
CA GLY A 185 -8.09 -7.88 10.77
C GLY A 185 -8.64 -6.44 10.83
N GLN A 186 -7.82 -5.42 10.57
CA GLN A 186 -8.35 -4.08 10.28
C GLN A 186 -8.53 -3.90 8.78
N GLU A 187 -9.51 -3.09 8.39
CA GLU A 187 -9.60 -2.63 7.00
C GLU A 187 -8.39 -1.75 6.68
N ASP A 188 -7.88 -1.89 5.47
CA ASP A 188 -6.84 -0.99 4.97
C ASP A 188 -7.31 0.47 5.08
N PRO A 189 -6.43 1.41 5.49
CA PRO A 189 -6.78 2.81 5.55
C PRO A 189 -7.20 3.30 4.14
N ILE A 190 -8.13 4.26 4.10
CA ILE A 190 -8.72 4.74 2.83
C ILE A 190 -7.65 5.13 1.80
N ASN A 191 -6.57 5.78 2.25
CA ASN A 191 -5.45 6.19 1.43
C ASN A 191 -4.76 5.00 0.73
N LEU A 192 -4.55 3.89 1.45
CA LEU A 192 -3.97 2.68 0.90
C LEU A 192 -4.93 1.98 -0.07
N ARG A 193 -6.23 1.92 0.28
CA ARG A 193 -7.28 1.34 -0.60
C ARG A 193 -7.41 2.11 -1.91
N VAL A 194 -7.29 3.43 -1.85
CA VAL A 194 -7.30 4.31 -3.02
C VAL A 194 -6.11 3.99 -3.93
N VAL A 195 -4.91 3.86 -3.38
CA VAL A 195 -3.73 3.48 -4.18
C VAL A 195 -3.85 2.07 -4.74
N PHE A 196 -4.32 1.10 -3.97
CA PHE A 196 -4.58 -0.25 -4.47
C PHE A 196 -5.54 -0.28 -5.63
N ARG A 197 -6.64 0.48 -5.55
CA ARG A 197 -7.60 0.57 -6.64
C ARG A 197 -7.02 1.29 -7.86
N ALA A 198 -6.20 2.32 -7.66
CA ALA A 198 -5.48 2.97 -8.75
C ALA A 198 -4.50 2.00 -9.46
N ILE A 199 -3.78 1.17 -8.69
CA ILE A 199 -2.89 0.12 -9.21
C ILE A 199 -3.68 -0.94 -9.97
N ASP A 200 -4.84 -1.36 -9.46
CA ASP A 200 -5.71 -2.34 -10.11
C ASP A 200 -6.19 -1.84 -11.50
N TYR A 201 -6.23 -0.52 -11.71
CA TYR A 201 -6.59 0.09 -12.98
C TYR A 201 -5.42 0.43 -13.92
N LEU A 202 -4.15 0.25 -13.53
CA LEU A 202 -3.02 0.51 -14.44
C LEU A 202 -3.21 -0.17 -15.80
N GLY A 203 -2.83 0.48 -16.89
CA GLY A 203 -3.02 -0.01 -18.26
C GLY A 203 -4.48 -0.11 -18.73
N ASP A 204 -5.48 0.26 -17.91
CA ASP A 204 -6.88 0.23 -18.33
C ASP A 204 -7.17 1.36 -19.33
N VAL A 205 -7.36 0.97 -20.59
CA VAL A 205 -7.64 1.87 -21.71
C VAL A 205 -9.07 2.39 -21.71
N ARG A 206 -9.98 1.87 -20.87
CA ARG A 206 -11.35 2.39 -20.79
C ARG A 206 -11.38 3.84 -20.29
N PHE A 207 -10.43 4.20 -19.43
CA PHE A 207 -10.21 5.57 -18.95
C PHE A 207 -9.45 6.45 -19.96
N ALA A 208 -9.17 5.98 -21.18
CA ALA A 208 -8.60 6.79 -22.24
C ALA A 208 -9.65 7.70 -22.91
N ASN A 209 -9.21 8.86 -23.42
CA ASN A 209 -10.00 9.72 -24.31
C ASN A 209 -10.08 9.07 -25.72
N ARG A 210 -11.25 9.20 -26.39
CA ARG A 210 -11.63 8.60 -27.68
C ARG A 210 -10.61 8.78 -28.80
N ALA A 211 -9.90 9.90 -28.87
CA ALA A 211 -8.97 10.18 -29.96
C ALA A 211 -7.73 9.27 -29.99
N ALA A 212 -7.37 8.66 -28.86
CA ALA A 212 -6.10 7.96 -28.75
C ALA A 212 -6.20 6.44 -28.89
N ILE A 213 -7.34 5.80 -28.57
CA ILE A 213 -7.47 4.32 -28.58
C ILE A 213 -8.92 3.76 -28.58
N GLY A 214 -9.96 4.55 -28.89
CA GLY A 214 -11.35 4.02 -28.99
C GLY A 214 -12.08 3.81 -27.65
N GLY A 215 -11.79 4.66 -26.65
CA GLY A 215 -12.38 4.56 -25.31
C GLY A 215 -13.92 4.47 -25.31
N GLN A 216 -14.47 3.60 -24.45
CA GLN A 216 -15.91 3.40 -24.30
C GLN A 216 -16.53 4.38 -23.29
N SER A 217 -17.86 4.52 -23.32
CA SER A 217 -18.59 5.17 -22.22
C SER A 217 -18.39 4.35 -20.95
N MET A 218 -18.19 5.01 -19.81
CA MET A 218 -17.96 4.34 -18.54
C MET A 218 -19.07 4.68 -17.56
N SER A 219 -19.44 3.72 -16.72
CA SER A 219 -20.33 3.96 -15.60
C SER A 219 -19.77 3.39 -14.30
N ILE A 220 -19.82 4.19 -13.24
CA ILE A 220 -19.57 3.71 -11.87
C ILE A 220 -20.93 3.67 -11.18
N ALA A 221 -21.24 2.53 -10.57
CA ALA A 221 -22.45 2.35 -9.78
C ALA A 221 -22.08 2.08 -8.32
N SER A 222 -22.69 2.83 -7.40
CA SER A 222 -22.63 2.56 -5.96
C SER A 222 -23.92 3.05 -5.30
N GLN A 223 -24.49 2.24 -4.39
CA GLN A 223 -25.71 2.57 -3.62
C GLN A 223 -26.84 3.23 -4.43
N GLY A 224 -27.15 2.68 -5.61
CA GLY A 224 -28.24 3.18 -6.46
C GLY A 224 -27.92 4.41 -7.31
N VAL A 225 -26.73 5.01 -7.17
CA VAL A 225 -26.26 6.11 -8.02
C VAL A 225 -25.40 5.55 -9.14
N LYS A 226 -25.82 5.79 -10.39
CA LYS A 226 -25.03 5.48 -11.60
C LYS A 226 -24.57 6.77 -12.26
N VAL A 227 -23.28 7.05 -12.18
CA VAL A 227 -22.66 8.16 -12.93
C VAL A 227 -22.12 7.60 -14.22
N THR A 228 -22.48 8.19 -15.36
CA THR A 228 -22.01 7.78 -16.69
C THR A 228 -21.24 8.92 -17.33
N THR A 229 -20.06 8.63 -17.87
CA THR A 229 -19.30 9.59 -18.68
C THR A 229 -19.35 9.18 -20.16
N PRO A 230 -19.56 10.13 -21.08
CA PRO A 230 -19.41 9.92 -22.51
C PRO A 230 -18.03 9.39 -22.90
N ALA A 231 -17.94 8.76 -24.07
CA ALA A 231 -16.70 8.18 -24.60
C ALA A 231 -15.60 9.21 -24.87
N ASP A 232 -15.98 10.45 -25.18
CA ASP A 232 -15.16 11.58 -25.64
C ASP A 232 -14.81 12.60 -24.55
N ALA A 233 -15.27 12.40 -23.31
CA ALA A 233 -14.90 13.24 -22.18
C ALA A 233 -13.47 12.95 -21.69
N ASP A 234 -12.83 13.93 -21.04
CA ASP A 234 -11.62 13.70 -20.26
C ASP A 234 -11.98 12.86 -19.03
N LYS A 235 -11.38 11.67 -18.90
CA LYS A 235 -11.77 10.69 -17.88
C LYS A 235 -10.86 10.66 -16.65
N CYS A 236 -9.94 11.63 -16.50
CA CYS A 236 -9.07 11.68 -15.32
C CYS A 236 -9.85 12.01 -14.04
N ASN A 237 -10.81 12.92 -14.09
CA ASN A 237 -11.81 13.14 -13.03
C ASN A 237 -12.67 11.89 -12.76
N PHE A 238 -13.13 11.20 -13.80
CA PHE A 238 -13.90 9.96 -13.69
C PHE A 238 -13.07 8.83 -13.06
N PHE A 239 -11.77 8.77 -13.37
CA PHE A 239 -10.83 7.84 -12.76
C PHE A 239 -10.66 8.10 -11.27
N ILE A 240 -10.35 9.33 -10.85
CA ILE A 240 -10.29 9.69 -9.43
C ILE A 240 -11.62 9.34 -8.75
N ALA A 241 -12.73 9.60 -9.45
CA ALA A 241 -14.04 9.30 -8.92
C ALA A 241 -14.28 7.80 -8.70
N ALA A 242 -13.95 6.97 -9.68
CA ALA A 242 -14.03 5.53 -9.59
C ALA A 242 -13.19 4.99 -8.43
N VAL A 243 -11.95 5.46 -8.35
CA VAL A 243 -10.99 5.00 -7.35
C VAL A 243 -11.54 5.26 -5.94
N TYR A 244 -11.96 6.49 -5.64
CA TYR A 244 -12.44 6.84 -4.29
C TYR A 244 -13.77 6.18 -3.92
N VAL A 245 -14.75 6.18 -4.84
CA VAL A 245 -16.07 5.55 -4.57
C VAL A 245 -15.91 4.06 -4.30
N LEU A 246 -15.15 3.36 -5.14
CA LEU A 246 -14.96 1.92 -5.00
C LEU A 246 -14.01 1.57 -3.85
N SER A 247 -13.16 2.49 -3.41
CA SER A 247 -12.25 2.29 -2.29
C SER A 247 -12.87 2.60 -0.92
N LYS A 248 -14.06 3.21 -0.83
CA LYS A 248 -14.76 3.43 0.46
C LYS A 248 -15.66 2.26 0.91
N GLY A 249 -16.02 1.32 0.03
CA GLY A 249 -16.93 0.22 0.37
C GLY A 249 -18.35 0.68 0.73
N ASP A 250 -19.06 -0.06 1.59
CA ASP A 250 -20.48 0.13 1.95
C ASP A 250 -20.77 1.43 2.74
N SER A 251 -19.73 2.15 3.17
CA SER A 251 -19.82 3.44 3.88
C SER A 251 -19.91 4.64 2.91
N GLY A 252 -20.66 4.46 1.82
CA GLY A 252 -20.78 5.35 0.66
C GLY A 252 -20.73 6.84 0.99
N GLY A 253 -19.56 7.45 0.77
CA GLY A 253 -19.42 8.90 0.71
C GLY A 253 -19.33 9.31 -0.76
N GLY A 254 -20.31 10.05 -1.26
CA GLY A 254 -20.21 10.68 -2.58
C GLY A 254 -18.99 11.59 -2.65
N ILE A 255 -18.38 11.70 -3.83
CA ILE A 255 -17.29 12.64 -4.02
C ILE A 255 -17.93 13.99 -4.30
N GLY A 256 -18.15 14.75 -3.21
CA GLY A 256 -18.71 16.09 -3.30
C GLY A 256 -17.73 16.99 -4.04
N PHE A 257 -17.87 17.13 -5.35
CA PHE A 257 -17.08 18.08 -6.14
C PHE A 257 -17.78 19.44 -6.16
N ASN A 258 -17.11 20.47 -5.63
CA ASN A 258 -17.64 21.84 -5.58
C ASN A 258 -17.39 22.53 -6.93
N THR A 259 -18.43 23.11 -7.53
CA THR A 259 -18.31 23.92 -8.76
C THR A 259 -18.98 25.28 -8.57
N LYS A 260 -18.72 26.23 -9.48
CA LYS A 260 -19.35 27.57 -9.45
C LYS A 260 -20.89 27.49 -9.44
N GLU A 261 -21.44 26.47 -10.10
CA GLU A 261 -22.89 26.22 -10.19
C GLU A 261 -23.41 25.32 -9.06
N ASN A 262 -22.51 24.73 -8.26
CA ASN A 262 -22.86 23.86 -7.16
C ASN A 262 -21.86 23.96 -5.97
N PRO A 263 -22.01 25.00 -5.13
CA PRO A 263 -21.15 25.24 -3.97
C PRO A 263 -21.16 24.11 -2.93
N GLY A 264 -22.14 23.20 -3.01
CA GLY A 264 -22.40 22.13 -2.05
C GLY A 264 -21.77 20.78 -2.38
N GLY A 265 -20.98 20.63 -3.44
CA GLY A 265 -20.61 19.30 -3.94
C GLY A 265 -21.74 18.68 -4.77
N TYR A 266 -21.48 17.68 -5.62
CA TYR A 266 -22.46 16.96 -6.48
C TYR A 266 -23.92 17.09 -6.04
N GLN A 267 -24.80 17.54 -6.95
CA GLN A 267 -26.22 17.67 -6.67
C GLN A 267 -26.74 16.31 -6.21
N TYR A 268 -27.22 16.26 -4.97
CA TYR A 268 -28.07 15.18 -4.50
C TYR A 268 -29.35 15.32 -5.32
N ASN A 269 -29.48 14.55 -6.41
CA ASN A 269 -30.76 14.46 -7.12
C ASN A 269 -31.73 13.72 -6.19
N TYR A 270 -32.41 14.51 -5.38
CA TYR A 270 -33.62 14.14 -4.67
C TYR A 270 -34.65 13.77 -5.74
N TYR A 271 -35.11 12.53 -5.83
CA TYR A 271 -36.51 12.21 -6.13
C TYR A 271 -36.81 10.72 -5.88
N TRP A 272 -37.82 10.53 -5.05
CA TRP A 272 -38.52 9.28 -4.79
C TRP A 272 -39.50 9.00 -5.92
N SER A 273 -39.35 7.86 -6.61
CA SER A 273 -40.48 7.17 -7.21
C SER A 273 -40.15 5.69 -7.37
N ALA A 274 -40.98 4.85 -6.77
CA ALA A 274 -41.01 3.42 -7.00
C ALA A 274 -41.04 3.13 -8.52
N GLY A 275 -40.10 2.31 -9.00
CA GLY A 275 -40.14 1.76 -10.36
C GLY A 275 -39.14 2.29 -11.39
N GLY A 276 -37.97 2.84 -11.02
CA GLY A 276 -36.86 3.21 -11.93
C GLY A 276 -37.20 4.30 -12.99
N PRO A 277 -36.25 4.78 -13.82
CA PRO A 277 -34.78 4.82 -13.75
C PRO A 277 -34.28 6.23 -13.31
N LEU A 278 -33.08 6.37 -12.74
CA LEU A 278 -32.48 7.71 -12.53
C LEU A 278 -31.06 7.82 -13.10
N THR A 279 -30.94 8.83 -13.97
CA THR A 279 -29.79 9.38 -14.67
C THR A 279 -29.00 10.33 -13.77
N GLY A 280 -27.67 10.22 -13.79
CA GLY A 280 -26.74 11.10 -13.08
C GLY A 280 -26.65 12.51 -13.68
N ALA A 281 -26.08 13.45 -12.93
CA ALA A 281 -25.77 14.81 -13.39
C ALA A 281 -25.05 14.77 -14.76
N TYR A 282 -25.44 15.67 -15.65
CA TYR A 282 -24.96 15.66 -17.04
C TYR A 282 -23.45 15.89 -17.17
N ASP A 283 -22.78 16.51 -16.19
CA ASP A 283 -21.35 16.79 -16.28
C ASP A 283 -20.63 16.57 -14.93
N LEU A 284 -19.67 15.65 -14.92
CA LEU A 284 -18.61 15.67 -13.91
C LEU A 284 -17.80 16.95 -14.11
N PRO A 285 -17.44 17.68 -13.04
CA PRO A 285 -16.57 18.83 -13.21
C PRO A 285 -15.27 18.40 -13.89
N SER A 286 -14.86 19.20 -14.87
CA SER A 286 -13.60 19.04 -15.55
C SER A 286 -12.45 19.10 -14.54
N ALA A 287 -11.31 18.49 -14.89
CA ALA A 287 -10.12 18.61 -14.07
C ALA A 287 -9.68 20.07 -13.86
N ASN A 288 -9.99 20.97 -14.80
CA ASN A 288 -9.76 22.41 -14.67
C ASN A 288 -10.63 23.06 -13.60
N GLU A 289 -11.90 22.66 -13.51
CA GLU A 289 -12.80 23.15 -12.45
C GLU A 289 -12.39 22.62 -11.08
N ILE A 290 -12.01 21.34 -11.00
CA ILE A 290 -11.50 20.75 -9.75
C ILE A 290 -10.20 21.44 -9.33
N TYR A 291 -9.30 21.70 -10.27
CA TYR A 291 -8.08 22.46 -10.01
C TYR A 291 -8.40 23.87 -9.53
N LYS A 292 -9.34 24.57 -10.16
CA LYS A 292 -9.65 25.97 -9.82
C LYS A 292 -10.39 26.11 -8.49
N TYR A 293 -11.38 25.26 -8.23
CA TYR A 293 -12.35 25.43 -7.15
C TYR A 293 -12.20 24.41 -6.00
N GLY A 294 -11.41 23.35 -6.17
CA GLY A 294 -11.20 22.31 -5.18
C GLY A 294 -12.31 21.26 -5.11
N MET A 295 -12.28 20.40 -4.08
CA MET A 295 -13.25 19.34 -3.85
C MET A 295 -13.76 19.42 -2.41
N LYS A 296 -15.08 19.32 -2.18
CA LYS A 296 -15.69 19.55 -0.86
C LYS A 296 -15.14 18.62 0.24
N ASN A 297 -14.81 17.37 -0.11
CA ASN A 297 -14.29 16.37 0.83
C ASN A 297 -12.76 16.30 0.88
N PHE A 298 -12.08 17.23 0.22
CA PHE A 298 -10.62 17.30 0.21
C PHE A 298 -10.15 18.70 0.53
N ALA A 299 -9.27 18.80 1.52
CA ALA A 299 -8.61 20.07 1.80
C ALA A 299 -7.39 20.23 0.91
N GLU A 300 -7.16 21.45 0.42
CA GLU A 300 -5.91 21.79 -0.25
C GLU A 300 -4.75 21.61 0.76
N THR A 301 -3.66 21.01 0.29
CA THR A 301 -2.44 20.73 1.05
C THR A 301 -1.22 21.18 0.24
N THR A 302 -0.03 21.10 0.84
CA THR A 302 1.23 21.42 0.15
C THR A 302 1.93 20.14 -0.31
N ARG A 303 2.82 20.26 -1.29
CA ARG A 303 3.66 19.12 -1.75
C ARG A 303 4.45 18.44 -0.63
N TYR A 304 4.76 19.17 0.45
CA TYR A 304 5.51 18.67 1.60
C TYR A 304 4.65 17.86 2.58
N ASN A 305 3.34 18.06 2.55
CA ASN A 305 2.36 17.35 3.37
C ASN A 305 1.56 16.33 2.56
N LEU A 306 1.98 16.06 1.32
CA LEU A 306 1.32 15.11 0.43
C LEU A 306 1.54 13.69 0.94
N ARG A 307 0.45 12.94 1.05
CA ARG A 307 0.45 11.55 1.50
C ARG A 307 0.08 10.63 0.33
N MET A 308 0.46 9.37 0.46
CA MET A 308 -0.07 8.33 -0.42
C MET A 308 -1.61 8.37 -0.42
N GLY A 309 -2.22 8.25 -1.60
CA GLY A 309 -3.66 8.30 -1.79
C GLY A 309 -4.21 9.71 -2.04
N ASP A 310 -3.49 10.77 -1.70
CA ASP A 310 -3.93 12.15 -1.94
C ASP A 310 -4.13 12.45 -3.43
N VAL A 311 -4.98 13.43 -3.74
CA VAL A 311 -5.26 13.83 -5.13
C VAL A 311 -4.33 14.97 -5.52
N VAL A 312 -3.72 14.86 -6.70
CA VAL A 312 -2.88 15.91 -7.30
C VAL A 312 -3.55 16.42 -8.56
N ALA A 313 -3.58 17.74 -8.74
CA ALA A 313 -4.17 18.40 -9.88
C ALA A 313 -3.16 19.31 -10.60
N SER A 314 -3.13 19.21 -11.93
CA SER A 314 -2.26 20.00 -12.78
C SER A 314 -2.96 20.30 -14.11
N GLY A 315 -3.31 21.57 -14.36
CA GLY A 315 -3.68 22.09 -15.69
C GLY A 315 -4.55 21.21 -16.58
N GLY A 316 -5.65 20.65 -16.06
CA GLY A 316 -6.56 19.78 -16.83
C GLY A 316 -6.37 18.28 -16.61
N HIS A 317 -5.48 17.88 -15.71
CA HIS A 317 -5.28 16.50 -15.31
C HIS A 317 -5.33 16.31 -13.79
N LEU A 318 -5.82 15.13 -13.39
CA LEU A 318 -5.88 14.69 -12.01
C LEU A 318 -5.16 13.33 -11.86
N GLY A 319 -4.52 13.13 -10.71
CA GLY A 319 -3.84 11.88 -10.38
C GLY A 319 -3.94 11.56 -8.89
N ILE A 320 -3.67 10.30 -8.55
CA ILE A 320 -3.52 9.81 -7.19
C ILE A 320 -2.04 9.78 -6.85
N ALA A 321 -1.63 10.49 -5.80
CA ALA A 321 -0.28 10.44 -5.26
C ALA A 321 0.04 9.05 -4.72
N VAL A 322 1.20 8.52 -5.10
CA VAL A 322 1.69 7.23 -4.59
C VAL A 322 2.89 7.46 -3.70
N TYR A 323 3.90 8.17 -4.21
CA TYR A 323 5.13 8.49 -3.47
C TYR A 323 5.79 9.75 -4.03
N GLY A 324 6.01 10.76 -3.19
CA GLY A 324 6.61 12.03 -3.62
C GLY A 324 5.84 12.65 -4.80
N SER A 325 6.51 12.86 -5.92
CA SER A 325 5.92 13.38 -7.16
C SER A 325 5.30 12.30 -8.06
N LEU A 326 5.43 11.01 -7.72
CA LEU A 326 4.86 9.91 -8.49
C LEU A 326 3.35 9.85 -8.29
N VAL A 327 2.61 9.89 -9.39
CA VAL A 327 1.15 9.79 -9.41
C VAL A 327 0.68 8.70 -10.37
N ILE A 328 -0.49 8.12 -10.10
CA ILE A 328 -1.24 7.31 -11.06
C ILE A 328 -2.37 8.19 -11.61
N SER A 329 -2.44 8.35 -12.92
CA SER A 329 -3.47 9.16 -13.57
C SER A 329 -3.99 8.51 -14.84
N ALA A 330 -5.25 8.80 -15.18
CA ALA A 330 -5.79 8.49 -16.49
C ALA A 330 -5.40 9.57 -17.50
N SER A 331 -5.06 9.12 -18.69
CA SER A 331 -4.57 9.96 -19.78
C SER A 331 -5.08 9.46 -21.13
N GLY A 332 -4.65 10.08 -22.23
CA GLY A 332 -4.97 9.60 -23.57
C GLY A 332 -4.61 8.13 -23.84
N ARG A 333 -3.64 7.53 -23.12
CA ARG A 333 -3.26 6.12 -23.32
C ARG A 333 -3.81 5.16 -22.26
N GLY A 334 -4.80 5.61 -21.48
CA GLY A 334 -5.32 4.88 -20.32
C GLY A 334 -4.64 5.30 -19.02
N VAL A 335 -4.79 4.46 -18.00
CA VAL A 335 -4.22 4.70 -16.66
C VAL A 335 -2.74 4.31 -16.63
N ARG A 336 -1.89 5.21 -16.13
CA ARG A 336 -0.44 5.01 -16.10
C ARG A 336 0.20 5.80 -14.97
N PHE A 337 1.48 5.53 -14.74
CA PHE A 337 2.31 6.41 -13.93
C PHE A 337 2.58 7.74 -14.63
N GLY A 338 2.68 8.79 -13.83
CA GLY A 338 3.14 10.11 -14.23
C GLY A 338 3.92 10.76 -13.08
N ILE A 339 4.65 11.83 -13.40
CA ILE A 339 5.43 12.59 -12.43
C ILE A 339 4.86 14.02 -12.40
N MET A 340 4.52 14.51 -11.22
CA MET A 340 3.98 15.85 -11.00
C MET A 340 4.83 16.62 -9.97
N ASP A 341 5.76 17.46 -10.45
CA ASP A 341 6.69 18.25 -9.63
C ASP A 341 6.77 19.73 -10.04
N SER A 342 5.64 20.33 -10.41
CA SER A 342 5.56 21.77 -10.72
C SER A 342 5.06 22.57 -9.52
N ALA A 343 5.62 23.76 -9.31
CA ALA A 343 5.11 24.74 -8.35
C ALA A 343 3.67 25.21 -8.68
N SER A 344 3.22 25.03 -9.93
CA SER A 344 1.85 25.31 -10.35
C SER A 344 0.85 24.19 -10.02
N ASN A 345 1.28 23.08 -9.43
CA ASN A 345 0.39 21.99 -9.09
C ASN A 345 -0.41 22.30 -7.82
N LYS A 346 -1.63 21.76 -7.74
CA LYS A 346 -2.44 21.75 -6.52
C LYS A 346 -2.52 20.36 -5.94
N TYR A 347 -2.53 20.28 -4.62
CA TYR A 347 -2.53 19.03 -3.88
C TYR A 347 -3.71 19.03 -2.93
N PHE A 348 -4.38 17.88 -2.81
CA PHE A 348 -5.59 17.75 -2.02
C PHE A 348 -5.52 16.48 -1.17
N THR A 349 -5.72 16.62 0.13
CA THR A 349 -5.77 15.49 1.06
C THR A 349 -7.20 15.20 1.49
N TYR A 350 -7.53 13.91 1.58
CA TYR A 350 -8.86 13.49 1.99
C TYR A 350 -9.11 13.86 3.46
N LYS A 351 -10.24 14.52 3.74
CA LYS A 351 -10.71 14.74 5.11
C LYS A 351 -11.90 13.80 5.37
N PRO A 352 -11.81 12.92 6.38
CA PRO A 352 -12.88 11.99 6.76
C PRO A 352 -14.27 12.61 6.81
#